data_AF-A0A5C8MF90-F1
#
_entry.id   AF-A0A5C8MF90-F1
#
_cell.length_a   1.000
_cell.length_b   1.000
_cell.length_c   1.000
_cell.angle_alpha   90.00
_cell.angle_beta   90.00
_cell.angle_gamma   90.00
#
_symmetry.space_group_name_H-M   'P 1'
#
loop_
_entity.id
_entity.type
_entity.pdbx_description
1 polymer ?
#
loop_
_entity_poly.entity_id
_entity_poly.type
_entity_poly.pdbx_seq_one_letter_code
_entity_poly.pdbx_strand_id
1 'polypeptide(L)'
;MSNAVLYWVFLGVAFAVPFLIGVWMMRKTNRLAFSFWTTTALNIVMTLAAALWWKSVSQTPFQMMFGMAFYGISCVNLMVIEFFALFSMRKKLNS
;
A
#
# COMPACT_ATOMS: atom_id res chain seq x y z
N MET A 1 -12.80 2.34 20.48
CA MET A 1 -12.90 1.46 19.30
C MET A 1 -12.06 0.23 19.54
N SER A 2 -12.49 -0.96 19.12
CA SER A 2 -11.66 -2.18 19.25
C SER A 2 -10.37 -2.04 18.45
N ASN A 3 -9.24 -2.54 18.96
CA ASN A 3 -7.95 -2.55 18.25
C ASN A 3 -8.05 -3.21 16.86
N ALA A 4 -9.01 -4.12 16.69
CA ALA A 4 -9.33 -4.72 15.40
C ALA A 4 -9.85 -3.69 14.38
N VAL A 5 -10.65 -2.70 14.78
CA VAL A 5 -11.17 -1.67 13.87
C VAL A 5 -10.04 -0.75 13.41
N LEU A 6 -9.14 -0.36 14.32
CA LEU A 6 -7.97 0.46 13.98
C LEU A 6 -7.03 -0.27 13.01
N TYR A 7 -6.84 -1.58 13.18
CA TYR A 7 -6.07 -2.40 12.24
C TYR A 7 -6.59 -2.27 10.80
N TRP A 8 -7.91 -2.45 10.59
CA TRP A 8 -8.50 -2.34 9.26
C TRP A 8 -8.42 -0.93 8.68
N VAL A 9 -8.53 0.10 9.53
CA VAL A 9 -8.35 1.50 9.12
C VAL A 9 -6.91 1.74 8.65
N PHE A 10 -5.91 1.32 9.43
CA PHE A 10 -4.50 1.47 9.04
C PHE A 10 -4.17 0.70 7.76
N LEU A 11 -4.68 -0.54 7.63
CA LEU A 11 -4.50 -1.33 6.42
C LEU A 11 -5.16 -0.67 5.20
N GLY A 12 -6.38 -0.16 5.35
CA GLY A 12 -7.09 0.56 4.30
C GLY A 12 -6.38 1.85 3.88
N VAL A 13 -5.85 2.63 4.82
CA VAL A 13 -5.10 3.86 4.55
C VAL A 13 -3.77 3.54 3.86
N ALA A 14 -3.02 2.55 4.37
CA ALA A 14 -1.78 2.09 3.76
C ALA A 14 -1.99 1.56 2.33
N PHE A 15 -3.19 1.08 2.00
CA PHE A 15 -3.56 0.65 0.66
C PHE A 15 -4.01 1.83 -0.23
N ALA A 16 -4.90 2.69 0.27
CA ALA A 16 -5.52 3.75 -0.54
C ALA A 16 -4.57 4.90 -0.85
N VAL A 17 -3.70 5.30 0.10
CA VAL A 17 -2.84 6.47 -0.05
C VAL A 17 -1.78 6.29 -1.16
N PRO A 18 -0.99 5.20 -1.20
CA PRO A 18 -0.04 5.01 -2.31
C PRO A 18 -0.75 4.93 -3.65
N PHE A 19 -1.87 4.20 -3.72
CA PHE A 19 -2.64 4.03 -4.96
C PHE A 19 -3.13 5.36 -5.53
N LEU A 20 -3.71 6.23 -4.69
CA LEU A 20 -4.17 7.56 -5.12
C LEU A 20 -3.01 8.44 -5.58
N ILE A 21 -1.89 8.41 -4.86
CA ILE A 21 -0.67 9.15 -5.21
C ILE A 21 -0.10 8.65 -6.54
N GLY A 22 -0.10 7.34 -6.77
CA GLY A 22 0.38 6.73 -8.01
C GLY A 22 -0.43 7.13 -9.21
N VAL A 23 -1.75 7.03 -9.11
CA VAL A 23 -2.67 7.50 -10.15
C VAL A 23 -2.47 8.99 -10.44
N TRP A 24 -2.33 9.82 -9.40
CA TRP A 24 -2.12 11.25 -9.55
C TRP A 24 -0.77 11.61 -10.19
N MET A 25 0.32 10.98 -9.75
CA MET A 25 1.66 11.16 -10.34
C MET A 25 1.70 10.74 -11.80
N MET A 26 1.06 9.61 -12.14
CA MET A 26 1.01 9.12 -13.51
C MET A 26 0.27 10.07 -14.45
N ARG A 27 -0.84 10.67 -13.99
CA ARG A 27 -1.56 11.72 -14.74
C ARG A 27 -0.69 12.94 -15.02
N LYS A 28 0.24 13.29 -14.11
CA LYS A 28 1.06 14.50 -14.24
C LYS A 28 2.37 14.28 -15.00
N THR A 29 3.04 13.14 -14.79
CA THR A 29 4.38 12.88 -15.33
C THR A 29 4.40 11.97 -16.55
N ASN A 30 3.35 11.17 -16.79
CA ASN A 30 3.28 10.17 -17.87
C ASN A 30 4.47 9.19 -17.89
N ARG A 31 5.22 9.10 -16.79
CA ARG A 31 6.37 8.21 -16.60
C ARG A 31 5.97 7.07 -15.66
N LEU A 32 5.62 5.93 -16.26
CA LEU A 32 5.16 4.74 -15.55
C LEU A 32 6.19 4.24 -14.53
N ALA A 33 7.44 4.07 -14.95
CA ALA A 33 8.49 3.57 -14.08
C ALA A 33 8.72 4.49 -12.87
N PHE A 34 8.78 5.81 -13.09
CA PHE A 34 8.97 6.77 -12.00
C PHE A 34 7.80 6.74 -11.01
N SER A 35 6.57 6.79 -11.52
CA SER A 35 5.37 6.75 -10.67
C SER A 35 5.30 5.45 -9.86
N PHE A 36 5.58 4.31 -10.49
CA PHE A 36 5.58 3.00 -9.84
C PHE A 36 6.66 2.84 -8.75
N TRP A 37 7.89 3.30 -9.01
CA TRP A 37 8.95 3.22 -8.01
C TRP A 37 8.67 4.12 -6.81
N THR A 38 8.15 5.33 -7.03
CA THR A 38 7.79 6.25 -5.95
C THR A 38 6.67 5.70 -5.08
N THR A 39 5.63 5.12 -5.68
CA THR A 39 4.50 4.56 -4.92
C THR A 39 4.85 3.27 -4.23
N THR A 40 5.70 2.43 -4.85
CA THR A 40 6.25 1.22 -4.21
C THR A 40 7.07 1.58 -2.98
N ALA A 41 7.95 2.58 -3.06
CA ALA A 41 8.71 3.05 -1.90
C ALA A 41 7.78 3.56 -0.79
N LEU A 42 6.76 4.34 -1.16
CA LEU A 42 5.77 4.87 -0.22
C LEU A 42 4.95 3.74 0.45
N ASN A 43 4.54 2.74 -0.31
CA ASN A 43 3.82 1.56 0.17
C ASN A 43 4.68 0.76 1.17
N ILE A 44 5.97 0.55 0.86
CA ILE A 44 6.90 -0.12 1.77
C ILE A 44 7.04 0.66 3.09
N VAL A 45 7.23 1.99 3.01
CA VAL A 45 7.35 2.86 4.19
C VAL A 45 6.09 2.79 5.05
N MET A 46 4.91 2.89 4.45
CA MET A 46 3.64 2.79 5.17
C MET A 46 3.41 1.41 5.77
N THR A 47 3.74 0.34 5.03
CA THR A 47 3.63 -1.03 5.52
C THR A 47 4.54 -1.27 6.72
N LEU A 48 5.78 -0.78 6.67
CA LEU A 48 6.72 -0.86 7.79
C LEU A 48 6.22 -0.05 9.00
N ALA A 49 5.73 1.16 8.79
CA ALA A 49 5.15 1.97 9.87
C ALA A 49 3.93 1.29 10.51
N ALA A 50 3.04 0.71 9.70
CA ALA A 50 1.88 -0.02 10.17
C ALA A 50 2.27 -1.32 10.91
N ALA A 51 3.30 -2.03 10.43
CA ALA A 51 3.82 -3.22 11.08
C ALA A 51 4.48 -2.90 12.44
N LEU A 52 5.24 -1.80 12.53
CA LEU A 52 5.83 -1.32 13.79
C LEU A 52 4.75 -0.89 14.79
N TRP A 53 3.72 -0.20 14.32
CA TRP A 53 2.57 0.15 15.15
C TRP A 53 1.83 -1.10 15.65
N TRP A 54 1.58 -2.06 14.77
CA TRP A 54 0.93 -3.32 15.12
C TRP A 54 1.71 -4.12 16.15
N LYS A 55 3.04 -4.15 16.02
CA LYS A 55 3.92 -4.73 17.03
C LYS A 55 3.71 -4.11 18.42
N SER A 56 3.49 -2.80 18.49
CA SER A 56 3.31 -2.09 19.76
C SER A 56 1.94 -2.31 20.42
N VAL A 57 0.90 -2.61 19.64
CA VAL A 57 -0.49 -2.73 20.14
C VAL A 57 -0.92 -4.18 20.33
N SER A 58 -0.20 -5.14 19.73
CA SER A 58 -0.50 -6.56 19.84
C SER A 58 -0.20 -7.10 21.25
N GLN A 59 -1.22 -7.69 21.89
CA GLN A 59 -1.08 -8.28 23.23
C GLN A 59 -0.65 -9.76 23.20
N THR A 60 -0.88 -10.45 22.08
CA THR A 60 -0.52 -11.87 21.92
C THR A 60 0.42 -12.09 20.74
N PRO A 61 1.41 -13.01 20.85
CA PRO A 61 2.35 -13.31 19.76
C PRO A 61 1.65 -13.77 18.48
N PHE A 62 0.56 -14.54 18.62
CA PHE A 62 -0.22 -15.05 17.51
C PHE A 62 -0.88 -13.92 16.70
N GLN A 63 -1.55 -12.96 17.37
CA GLN A 63 -2.15 -11.80 16.69
C GLN A 63 -1.09 -10.91 16.03
N MET A 64 0.09 -10.79 16.65
CA MET A 64 1.19 -10.03 16.08
C MET A 64 1.66 -10.64 14.76
N MET A 65 1.93 -11.95 14.73
CA MET A 65 2.38 -12.67 13.53
C MET A 65 1.35 -12.59 12.40
N PHE A 66 0.07 -12.82 12.71
CA PHE A 66 -0.99 -12.76 11.69
C PHE A 66 -1.12 -11.36 11.09
N GLY A 67 -1.18 -10.31 11.91
CA GLY A 67 -1.31 -8.95 11.37
C GLY A 67 -0.09 -8.54 10.55
N MET A 68 1.13 -8.91 10.96
CA MET A 68 2.34 -8.67 10.14
C MET A 68 2.29 -9.41 8.80
N ALA A 69 1.85 -10.67 8.79
CA ALA A 69 1.71 -11.43 7.54
C ALA A 69 0.69 -10.79 6.59
N PHE A 70 -0.46 -10.34 7.11
CA PHE A 70 -1.47 -9.65 6.32
C PHE A 70 -1.01 -8.29 5.79
N TYR A 71 -0.23 -7.52 6.56
CA TYR A 71 0.41 -6.30 6.05
C TYR A 71 1.38 -6.62 4.91
N GLY A 72 2.17 -7.69 5.03
CA GLY A 72 3.05 -8.16 3.95
C GLY A 72 2.28 -8.56 2.69
N ILE A 73 1.23 -9.37 2.83
CA ILE A 73 0.37 -9.78 1.70
C ILE A 73 -0.28 -8.57 1.04
N SER A 74 -0.79 -7.63 1.84
CA SER A 74 -1.43 -6.39 1.34
C SER A 74 -0.44 -5.52 0.57
N CYS A 75 0.80 -5.40 1.05
CA CYS A 75 1.85 -4.66 0.38
C CYS A 75 2.16 -5.23 -1.02
N VAL A 76 2.32 -6.54 -1.13
CA VAL A 76 2.56 -7.22 -2.42
C VAL A 76 1.36 -7.08 -3.34
N ASN A 77 0.14 -7.29 -2.82
CA ASN A 77 -1.09 -7.10 -3.61
C ASN A 77 -1.22 -5.68 -4.16
N LEU A 78 -0.92 -4.67 -3.34
CA LEU A 78 -0.95 -3.29 -3.80
C LEU A 78 0.05 -3.05 -4.94
N MET A 79 1.28 -3.54 -4.81
CA MET A 79 2.28 -3.40 -5.88
C MET A 79 1.79 -3.99 -7.21
N VAL A 80 1.18 -5.17 -7.18
CA VAL A 80 0.64 -5.82 -8.39
C VAL A 80 -0.51 -5.01 -8.99
N ILE A 81 -1.49 -4.62 -8.17
CA ILE A 81 -2.67 -3.86 -8.63
C ILE A 81 -2.24 -2.50 -9.20
N GLU A 82 -1.33 -1.82 -8.51
CA GLU A 82 -0.84 -0.51 -8.92
C GLU A 82 -0.03 -0.58 -10.21
N PHE A 83 0.79 -1.63 -10.38
CA PHE A 83 1.47 -1.88 -11.65
C PHE A 83 0.48 -2.00 -12.82
N PHE A 84 -0.54 -2.85 -12.68
CA PHE A 84 -1.56 -3.02 -13.71
C PHE A 84 -2.39 -1.76 -13.97
N ALA A 85 -2.74 -1.01 -12.91
CA ALA A 85 -3.49 0.24 -13.02
C ALA A 85 -2.70 1.31 -13.80
N LEU A 86 -1.41 1.50 -13.44
CA LEU A 86 -0.52 2.44 -14.10
C LEU A 86 -0.24 2.04 -15.55
N PHE A 87 -0.06 0.75 -15.81
CA PHE A 87 0.14 0.22 -17.16
C PHE A 87 -1.09 0.44 -18.06
N SER A 88 -2.29 0.18 -17.55
CA SER A 88 -3.54 0.45 -18.25
C SER A 88 -3.73 1.94 -18.56
N MET A 89 -3.42 2.82 -17.59
CA MET A 89 -3.49 4.27 -17.80
C MET A 89 -2.51 4.77 -18.88
N ARG A 90 -1.28 4.23 -18.92
CA ARG A 90 -0.32 4.56 -19.97
C ARG A 90 -0.86 4.20 -21.36
N LYS A 91 -1.46 3.02 -21.51
CA LYS A 91 -2.02 2.57 -22.79
C LYS A 91 -3.13 3.50 -23.27
N LYS A 92 -3.96 4.01 -22.35
CA LYS A 92 -5.05 4.95 -22.67
C LYS A 92 -4.56 6.37 -23.03
N LEU A 93 -3.43 6.81 -22.48
CA LEU A 93 -2.84 8.12 -22.78
C LEU A 93 -2.08 8.17 -24.11
N ASN A 94 -1.58 7.01 -24.59
CA ASN A 94 -0.81 6.89 -25.83
C ASN A 94 -1.64 6.37 -27.02
N SER A 95 -2.94 6.14 -26.84
CA SER A 95 -3.89 5.76 -27.90
C SER A 95 -4.80 6.94 -28.23
#